data_AF-A0A261Y6L4-F1
#
_entry.id   AF-A0A261Y6L4-F1
#
_cell.length_a   1.000
_cell.length_b   1.000
_cell.length_c   1.000
_cell.angle_alpha   90.00
_cell.angle_beta   90.00
_cell.angle_gamma   90.00
#
_symmetry.space_group_name_H-M   'P 1'
#
loop_
_entity.id
_entity.type
_entity.pdbx_description
1 polymer ?
#
loop_
_entity_poly.entity_id
_entity_poly.type
_entity_poly.pdbx_seq_one_letter_code
_entity_poly.pdbx_strand_id
1 'polypeptide(L)'
;MTGGGFLPEDSVGTQPTVQHTHSSLRDDNVAHRLDERLLAVTRKYRNRLDQDGYDTFIKLWMDVAPLTQTTIHLRSTALATQYLLRITNDLSEYMMAYPSTPLHQIHAAVQVMDEAWMTVLRRDETQHEISITDRIRIRNTLEDGRDRVVGFKKRGLDQVRDHGLPGVDSPSNGDTTVSSIYDGALDMLD
;
A
#
# COMPACT_ATOMS: atom_id res chain seq x y z
N MET A 1 40.07 -58.66 -17.92
CA MET A 1 40.05 -57.76 -16.75
C MET A 1 40.63 -56.43 -17.22
N THR A 2 39.77 -55.52 -17.70
CA THR A 2 39.44 -54.20 -17.09
C THR A 2 40.62 -53.21 -17.20
N GLY A 3 40.60 -52.04 -17.85
CA GLY A 3 39.67 -51.21 -18.63
C GLY A 3 40.53 -50.14 -19.37
N GLY A 4 40.17 -49.63 -20.56
CA GLY A 4 39.34 -48.43 -20.79
C GLY A 4 40.10 -47.12 -20.51
N GLY A 5 40.26 -46.12 -21.39
CA GLY A 5 39.55 -45.79 -22.63
C GLY A 5 40.17 -44.58 -23.36
N PHE A 6 39.55 -44.29 -24.50
CA PHE A 6 39.91 -43.37 -25.59
C PHE A 6 39.82 -41.86 -25.26
N LEU A 7 40.58 -41.05 -26.02
CA LEU A 7 40.45 -39.59 -26.21
C LEU A 7 39.39 -39.27 -27.33
N PRO A 8 39.14 -38.00 -27.72
CA PRO A 8 38.27 -37.00 -27.10
C PRO A 8 37.21 -36.42 -28.11
N GLU A 9 36.43 -35.44 -27.61
CA GLU A 9 35.53 -34.51 -28.34
C GLU A 9 34.32 -35.09 -29.10
N ASP A 10 33.11 -34.87 -28.56
CA ASP A 10 32.21 -33.85 -29.13
C ASP A 10 30.90 -33.70 -28.33
N SER A 11 30.52 -32.44 -28.12
CA SER A 11 29.14 -31.93 -28.22
C SER A 11 28.05 -32.20 -27.15
N VAL A 12 27.65 -31.06 -26.54
CA VAL A 12 26.27 -30.56 -26.31
C VAL A 12 25.54 -30.91 -25.01
N GLY A 13 25.19 -29.84 -24.28
CA GLY A 13 24.03 -29.70 -23.40
C GLY A 13 24.24 -30.27 -22.00
N THR A 14 24.33 -29.47 -20.95
CA THR A 14 23.16 -28.82 -20.36
C THR A 14 23.63 -27.74 -19.37
N GLN A 15 23.29 -26.48 -19.63
CA GLN A 15 23.28 -25.43 -18.60
C GLN A 15 22.12 -25.67 -17.64
N PRO A 16 22.30 -25.52 -16.32
CA PRO A 16 21.16 -25.27 -15.46
C PRO A 16 21.43 -24.09 -14.53
N THR A 17 21.37 -22.84 -15.00
CA THR A 17 21.17 -21.65 -14.12
C THR A 17 20.92 -20.36 -14.93
N VAL A 18 19.71 -20.15 -15.46
CA VAL A 18 19.33 -18.83 -16.01
C VAL A 18 17.94 -18.36 -15.53
N GLN A 19 17.19 -19.17 -14.77
CA GLN A 19 15.85 -18.77 -14.35
C GLN A 19 15.82 -17.75 -13.19
N HIS A 20 16.85 -17.67 -12.36
CA HIS A 20 16.88 -16.73 -11.21
C HIS A 20 17.24 -15.29 -11.60
N THR A 21 18.01 -15.08 -12.67
CA THR A 21 18.44 -13.74 -13.11
C THR A 21 17.33 -12.98 -13.82
N HIS A 22 16.52 -13.64 -14.65
CA HIS A 22 15.44 -12.97 -15.38
C HIS A 22 14.27 -12.50 -14.50
N SER A 23 13.97 -13.23 -13.42
CA SER A 23 12.92 -12.86 -12.48
C SER A 23 13.32 -11.67 -11.60
N SER A 24 14.56 -11.64 -11.10
CA SER A 24 15.07 -10.53 -10.29
C SER A 24 15.03 -9.23 -11.09
N LEU A 25 15.54 -9.24 -12.31
CA LEU A 25 15.57 -8.06 -13.18
C LEU A 25 14.19 -7.48 -13.47
N ARG A 26 13.15 -8.32 -13.53
CA ARG A 26 11.78 -7.84 -13.76
C ARG A 26 11.24 -7.10 -12.55
N ASP A 27 11.43 -7.63 -11.36
CA ASP A 27 10.98 -6.98 -10.12
C ASP A 27 11.80 -5.72 -9.83
N ASP A 28 13.12 -5.75 -10.09
CA ASP A 28 13.99 -4.58 -9.98
C ASP A 28 13.54 -3.44 -10.91
N ASN A 29 13.13 -3.78 -12.14
CA ASN A 29 12.57 -2.81 -13.08
C ASN A 29 11.21 -2.26 -12.64
N VAL A 30 10.35 -3.07 -12.02
CA VAL A 30 9.05 -2.62 -11.50
C VAL A 30 9.26 -1.74 -10.25
N ALA A 31 10.15 -2.13 -9.36
CA ALA A 31 10.54 -1.35 -8.17
C ALA A 31 11.11 0.01 -8.57
N HIS A 32 12.02 0.05 -9.54
CA HIS A 32 12.57 1.30 -10.04
C HIS A 32 11.48 2.23 -10.59
N ARG A 33 10.54 1.71 -11.39
CA ARG A 33 9.39 2.48 -11.89
C ARG A 33 8.47 2.95 -10.75
N LEU A 34 8.27 2.13 -9.71
CA LEU A 34 7.50 2.51 -8.53
C LEU A 34 8.18 3.67 -7.79
N ASP A 35 9.49 3.60 -7.58
CA ASP A 35 10.26 4.67 -6.94
C ASP A 35 10.15 5.99 -7.71
N GLU A 36 10.33 5.95 -9.03
CA GLU A 36 10.21 7.14 -9.88
C GLU A 36 8.82 7.75 -9.79
N ARG A 37 7.76 6.94 -9.86
CA ARG A 37 6.39 7.42 -9.79
C ARG A 37 6.01 7.93 -8.40
N LEU A 38 6.40 7.21 -7.33
CA LEU A 38 6.19 7.68 -5.96
C LEU A 38 6.92 9.00 -5.73
N LEU A 39 8.16 9.14 -6.22
CA LEU A 39 8.91 10.40 -6.14
C LEU A 39 8.21 11.53 -6.90
N ALA A 40 7.68 11.27 -8.09
CA ALA A 40 6.92 12.24 -8.85
C ALA A 40 5.66 12.70 -8.10
N VAL A 41 4.91 11.77 -7.51
CA VAL A 41 3.76 12.07 -6.66
C VAL A 41 4.17 12.90 -5.46
N THR A 42 5.22 12.51 -4.73
CA THR A 42 5.73 13.25 -3.56
C THR A 42 6.13 14.68 -3.94
N ARG A 43 6.81 14.88 -5.07
CA ARG A 43 7.20 16.21 -5.56
C ARG A 43 5.98 17.07 -5.87
N LYS A 44 5.02 16.53 -6.61
CA LYS A 44 3.78 17.23 -6.95
C LYS A 44 2.92 17.56 -5.73
N TYR A 45 2.89 16.67 -4.74
CA TYR A 45 2.25 16.92 -3.44
C TYR A 45 2.94 18.02 -2.62
N ARG A 46 4.27 18.09 -2.63
CA ARG A 46 4.99 19.18 -1.96
C ARG A 46 4.64 20.54 -2.58
N ASN A 47 4.43 20.56 -3.90
CA ASN A 47 4.00 21.74 -4.65
C ASN A 47 2.46 21.88 -4.71
N ARG A 48 1.70 21.28 -3.77
CA ARG A 48 0.23 21.29 -3.78
C ARG A 48 -0.42 22.69 -3.73
N LEU A 49 0.34 23.71 -3.32
CA LEU A 49 -0.12 25.10 -3.28
C LEU A 49 0.19 25.86 -4.59
N ASP A 50 0.95 25.25 -5.49
CA ASP A 50 1.29 25.81 -6.80
C ASP A 50 0.27 25.39 -7.86
N GLN A 51 0.25 26.07 -9.01
CA GLN A 51 -0.72 25.83 -10.09
C GLN A 51 -0.69 24.38 -10.66
N ASP A 52 0.47 23.71 -10.60
CA ASP A 52 0.64 22.34 -11.09
C ASP A 52 0.52 21.26 -9.98
N GLY A 53 0.18 21.68 -8.77
CA GLY A 53 0.04 20.81 -7.60
C GLY A 53 -1.26 19.99 -7.58
N TYR A 54 -1.42 19.19 -6.53
CA TYR A 54 -2.71 18.56 -6.22
C TYR A 54 -3.60 19.52 -5.44
N ASP A 55 -4.61 20.08 -6.11
CA ASP A 55 -5.61 20.95 -5.50
C ASP A 55 -6.64 20.21 -4.63
N THR A 56 -6.81 18.90 -4.87
CA THR A 56 -7.78 18.05 -4.20
C THR A 56 -7.18 16.69 -3.86
N PHE A 57 -7.67 16.08 -2.79
CA PHE A 57 -7.29 14.73 -2.40
C PHE A 57 -7.56 13.70 -3.51
N ILE A 58 -8.67 13.82 -4.25
CA ILE A 58 -9.01 12.87 -5.32
C ILE A 58 -7.94 12.84 -6.40
N LYS A 59 -7.48 14.00 -6.89
CA LYS A 59 -6.44 14.04 -7.93
C LYS A 59 -5.14 13.41 -7.46
N LEU A 60 -4.79 13.63 -6.19
CA LEU A 60 -3.65 12.96 -5.58
C LEU A 60 -3.87 11.45 -5.55
N TRP A 61 -5.02 11.02 -5.03
CA TRP A 61 -5.32 9.61 -4.85
C TRP A 61 -5.41 8.84 -6.17
N MET A 62 -5.89 9.47 -7.25
CA MET A 62 -5.89 8.90 -8.59
C MET A 62 -4.48 8.55 -9.11
N ASP A 63 -3.45 9.30 -8.67
CA ASP A 63 -2.06 9.00 -9.02
C ASP A 63 -1.42 7.99 -8.05
N VAL A 64 -1.90 7.89 -6.80
CA VAL A 64 -1.41 6.95 -5.78
C VAL A 64 -2.02 5.56 -5.88
N ALA A 65 -3.33 5.43 -6.07
CA ALA A 65 -4.02 4.14 -6.08
C ALA A 65 -3.45 3.12 -7.08
N PRO A 66 -3.06 3.51 -8.32
CA PRO A 66 -2.39 2.60 -9.24
C PRO A 66 -1.02 2.11 -8.74
N LEU A 67 -0.33 2.89 -7.92
CA LEU A 67 0.94 2.51 -7.30
C LEU A 67 0.69 1.46 -6.22
N THR A 68 -0.34 1.62 -5.38
CA THR A 68 -0.80 0.59 -4.45
C THR A 68 -1.11 -0.73 -5.16
N GLN A 69 -1.87 -0.67 -6.26
CA GLN A 69 -2.20 -1.85 -7.06
C GLN A 69 -0.95 -2.50 -7.68
N THR A 70 0.02 -1.70 -8.14
CA THR A 70 1.26 -2.25 -8.70
C THR A 70 2.09 -2.92 -7.61
N THR A 71 2.14 -2.34 -6.41
CA THR A 71 2.87 -2.88 -5.26
C THR A 71 2.40 -4.28 -4.87
N ILE A 72 1.09 -4.55 -4.86
CA ILE A 72 0.58 -5.89 -4.51
C ILE A 72 0.96 -6.96 -5.55
N HIS A 73 1.39 -6.57 -6.75
CA HIS A 73 1.85 -7.48 -7.80
C HIS A 73 3.37 -7.72 -7.80
N LEU A 74 4.13 -7.05 -6.92
CA LEU A 74 5.54 -7.38 -6.69
C LEU A 74 5.66 -8.80 -6.18
N ARG A 75 6.63 -9.58 -6.66
CA ARG A 75 6.73 -11.00 -6.24
C ARG A 75 7.26 -11.14 -4.82
N SER A 76 8.26 -10.32 -4.47
CA SER A 76 8.77 -10.26 -3.10
C SER A 76 7.73 -9.59 -2.20
N THR A 77 7.28 -10.35 -1.22
CA THR A 77 6.37 -9.88 -0.17
C THR A 77 7.09 -8.90 0.74
N ALA A 78 8.37 -9.12 1.05
CA ALA A 78 9.17 -8.16 1.81
C ALA A 78 9.24 -6.78 1.12
N LEU A 79 9.46 -6.75 -0.20
CA LEU A 79 9.50 -5.49 -0.95
C LEU A 79 8.10 -4.84 -1.05
N ALA A 80 7.06 -5.63 -1.29
CA ALA A 80 5.69 -5.14 -1.29
C ALA A 80 5.31 -4.48 0.05
N THR A 81 5.69 -5.11 1.16
CA THR A 81 5.51 -4.57 2.52
C THR A 81 6.20 -3.22 2.69
N GLN A 82 7.44 -3.06 2.24
CA GLN A 82 8.15 -1.78 2.35
C GLN A 82 7.44 -0.65 1.60
N TYR A 83 6.97 -0.93 0.38
CA TYR A 83 6.21 0.06 -0.40
C TYR A 83 4.85 0.37 0.22
N LEU A 84 4.10 -0.64 0.68
CA LEU A 84 2.81 -0.42 1.32
C LEU A 84 2.96 0.37 2.64
N LEU A 85 3.99 0.11 3.45
CA LEU A 85 4.28 0.91 4.64
C LEU A 85 4.47 2.40 4.28
N ARG A 86 5.24 2.67 3.23
CA ARG A 86 5.45 4.05 2.75
C ARG A 86 4.14 4.68 2.29
N ILE A 87 3.39 4.00 1.42
CA ILE A 87 2.13 4.51 0.86
C ILE A 87 1.09 4.74 1.96
N THR A 88 1.02 3.87 2.98
CA THR A 88 0.08 4.00 4.11
C THR A 88 0.39 5.23 4.96
N ASN A 89 1.68 5.47 5.22
CA ASN A 89 2.13 6.66 5.94
C ASN A 89 1.85 7.93 5.13
N ASP A 90 2.18 7.93 3.85
CA ASP A 90 1.92 9.03 2.92
C ASP A 90 0.41 9.35 2.85
N LEU A 91 -0.45 8.33 2.72
CA LEU A 91 -1.91 8.50 2.75
C LEU A 91 -2.38 9.22 4.01
N SER A 92 -1.84 8.82 5.17
CA SER A 92 -2.16 9.45 6.45
C SER A 92 -1.81 10.94 6.48
N GLU A 93 -0.71 11.35 5.86
CA GLU A 93 -0.36 12.76 5.69
C GLU A 93 -1.28 13.48 4.71
N TYR A 94 -1.61 12.84 3.59
CA TYR A 94 -2.49 13.42 2.57
C TYR A 94 -3.87 13.72 3.13
N MET A 95 -4.46 12.80 3.89
CA MET A 95 -5.77 13.03 4.53
C MET A 95 -5.75 14.28 5.43
N MET A 96 -4.66 14.52 6.17
CA MET A 96 -4.55 15.70 7.02
C MET A 96 -4.34 16.99 6.22
N ALA A 97 -3.66 16.92 5.07
CA ALA A 97 -3.43 18.07 4.20
C ALA A 97 -4.69 18.53 3.44
N TYR A 98 -5.68 17.64 3.26
CA TYR A 98 -6.95 17.95 2.62
C TYR A 98 -8.14 17.74 3.58
N PRO A 99 -8.28 18.57 4.64
CA PRO A 99 -9.28 18.39 5.69
C PRO A 99 -10.73 18.51 5.20
N SER A 100 -10.96 19.18 4.07
CA SER A 100 -12.29 19.34 3.45
C SER A 100 -12.70 18.16 2.55
N THR A 101 -11.88 17.10 2.48
CA THR A 101 -12.19 15.93 1.66
C THR A 101 -13.43 15.22 2.18
N PRO A 102 -14.43 14.92 1.32
CA PRO A 102 -15.59 14.15 1.72
C PRO A 102 -15.22 12.78 2.30
N LEU A 103 -15.85 12.41 3.42
CA LEU A 103 -15.53 11.18 4.15
C LEU A 103 -15.62 9.91 3.29
N HIS A 104 -16.55 9.84 2.33
CA HIS A 104 -16.68 8.68 1.44
C HIS A 104 -15.46 8.48 0.53
N GLN A 105 -14.73 9.55 0.17
CA GLN A 105 -13.52 9.45 -0.65
C GLN A 105 -12.33 8.97 0.19
N ILE A 106 -12.27 9.42 1.44
CA ILE A 106 -11.31 8.92 2.44
C ILE A 106 -11.55 7.42 2.66
N HIS A 107 -12.80 7.02 2.89
CA HIS A 107 -13.17 5.63 3.08
C HIS A 107 -12.78 4.76 1.87
N ALA A 108 -13.06 5.22 0.65
CA ALA A 108 -12.67 4.50 -0.56
C ALA A 108 -11.13 4.31 -0.67
N ALA A 109 -10.35 5.34 -0.32
CA ALA A 109 -8.89 5.23 -0.33
C ALA A 109 -8.37 4.22 0.71
N VAL A 110 -8.93 4.27 1.92
CA VAL A 110 -8.59 3.37 3.02
C VAL A 110 -8.97 1.93 2.69
N GLN A 111 -10.13 1.70 2.06
CA GLN A 111 -10.55 0.37 1.63
C GLN A 111 -9.56 -0.26 0.64
N VAL A 112 -9.09 0.52 -0.35
CA VAL A 112 -8.05 0.04 -1.29
C VAL A 112 -6.76 -0.32 -0.56
N MET A 113 -6.37 0.44 0.47
CA MET A 113 -5.20 0.11 1.28
C MET A 113 -5.40 -1.15 2.11
N ASP A 114 -6.57 -1.34 2.71
CA ASP A 114 -6.91 -2.54 3.48
C ASP A 114 -6.89 -3.80 2.59
N GLU A 115 -7.51 -3.74 1.41
CA GLU A 115 -7.47 -4.82 0.42
C GLU A 115 -6.04 -5.14 -0.03
N ALA A 116 -5.20 -4.11 -0.19
CA ALA A 116 -3.81 -4.28 -0.55
C ALA A 116 -2.99 -4.96 0.55
N TRP A 117 -3.18 -4.55 1.80
CA TRP A 117 -2.54 -5.16 2.97
C TRP A 117 -2.98 -6.61 3.14
N MET A 118 -4.27 -6.90 3.09
CA MET A 118 -4.77 -8.28 3.14
C MET A 118 -4.17 -9.15 2.04
N THR A 119 -3.99 -8.61 0.83
CA THR A 119 -3.38 -9.35 -0.28
C THR A 119 -1.92 -9.72 0.01
N VAL A 120 -1.14 -8.80 0.56
CA VAL A 120 0.26 -9.03 0.90
C VAL A 120 0.39 -9.96 2.10
N LEU A 121 -0.43 -9.77 3.14
CA LEU A 121 -0.40 -10.60 4.35
C LEU A 121 -0.83 -12.05 4.06
N ARG A 122 -1.88 -12.27 3.25
CA ARG A 122 -2.26 -13.62 2.78
C ARG A 122 -1.15 -14.31 2.00
N ARG A 123 -0.39 -13.55 1.20
CA ARG A 123 0.75 -14.12 0.49
C ARG A 123 1.85 -14.53 1.45
N ASP A 124 2.09 -13.72 2.48
CA ASP A 124 3.12 -14.00 3.48
C ASP A 124 2.87 -15.29 4.26
N GLU A 125 1.62 -15.71 4.46
CA GLU A 125 1.28 -17.02 5.07
C GLU A 125 1.94 -18.20 4.33
N THR A 126 2.25 -18.03 3.05
CA THR A 126 2.94 -19.05 2.25
C THR A 126 4.44 -18.78 2.11
N GLN A 127 4.84 -17.51 1.96
CA GLN A 127 6.22 -17.15 1.65
C GLN A 127 7.10 -16.91 2.89
N HIS A 128 6.50 -16.51 4.01
CA HIS A 128 7.17 -16.22 5.28
C HIS A 128 8.35 -15.24 5.13
N GLU A 129 8.18 -14.21 4.30
CA GLU A 129 9.19 -13.20 4.01
C GLU A 129 9.08 -11.99 4.96
N ILE A 130 7.93 -11.74 5.58
CA ILE A 130 7.75 -10.62 6.51
C ILE A 130 8.33 -10.99 7.87
N SER A 131 9.33 -10.21 8.29
CA SER A 131 9.98 -10.37 9.58
C SER A 131 9.03 -10.03 10.75
N ILE A 132 9.32 -10.55 11.95
CA ILE A 132 8.56 -10.19 13.17
C ILE A 132 8.59 -8.67 13.41
N THR A 133 9.75 -8.04 13.17
CA THR A 133 9.89 -6.58 13.30
C THR A 133 8.99 -5.85 12.30
N ASP A 134 8.92 -6.31 11.05
CA ASP A 134 8.03 -5.73 10.06
C ASP A 134 6.56 -5.97 10.41
N ARG A 135 6.19 -7.13 10.96
CA ARG A 135 4.82 -7.38 11.45
C ARG A 135 4.39 -6.39 12.52
N ILE A 136 5.27 -6.09 13.48
CA ILE A 136 5.03 -5.05 14.49
C ILE A 136 4.88 -3.68 13.83
N ARG A 137 5.76 -3.36 12.87
CA ARG A 137 5.71 -2.08 12.16
C ARG A 137 4.43 -1.92 11.34
N ILE A 138 3.97 -2.99 10.68
CA ILE A 138 2.70 -3.01 9.94
C ILE A 138 1.56 -2.73 10.91
N ARG A 139 1.46 -3.50 12.01
CA ARG A 139 0.41 -3.30 13.03
C ARG A 139 0.35 -1.85 13.49
N ASN A 140 1.47 -1.29 13.96
CA ASN A 140 1.52 0.08 14.44
C ASN A 140 1.10 1.08 13.35
N THR A 141 1.51 0.86 12.09
CA THR A 141 1.16 1.74 10.96
C THR A 141 -0.34 1.68 10.65
N LEU A 142 -0.95 0.51 10.72
CA LEU A 142 -2.39 0.32 10.49
C LEU A 142 -3.22 0.92 11.62
N GLU A 143 -2.82 0.72 12.88
CA GLU A 143 -3.44 1.32 14.06
C GLU A 143 -3.36 2.85 14.01
N ASP A 144 -2.18 3.41 13.74
CA ASP A 144 -1.98 4.86 13.57
C ASP A 144 -2.86 5.40 12.42
N GLY A 145 -2.94 4.67 11.31
CA GLY A 145 -3.79 5.01 10.18
C GLY A 145 -5.27 5.06 10.56
N ARG A 146 -5.76 4.03 11.27
CA ARG A 146 -7.14 3.95 11.78
C ARG A 146 -7.47 5.13 12.68
N ASP A 147 -6.60 5.44 13.64
CA ASP A 147 -6.80 6.55 14.59
C ASP A 147 -6.88 7.91 13.87
N ARG A 148 -6.07 8.10 12.83
CA ARG A 148 -6.10 9.32 12.01
C ARG A 148 -7.40 9.45 11.21
N VAL A 149 -7.95 8.37 10.68
CA VAL A 149 -9.25 8.39 9.98
C VAL A 149 -10.39 8.68 10.95
N VAL A 150 -10.38 8.07 12.14
CA VAL A 150 -11.35 8.37 13.20
C VAL A 150 -11.29 9.85 13.58
N GLY A 151 -10.08 10.38 13.77
CA GLY A 151 -9.87 11.81 14.03
C GLY A 151 -10.35 12.72 12.89
N PHE A 152 -10.17 12.30 11.64
CA PHE A 152 -10.68 13.01 10.46
C PHE A 152 -12.21 13.10 10.47
N LYS A 153 -12.91 11.99 10.74
CA LYS A 153 -14.37 11.96 10.86
C LYS A 153 -14.87 12.91 11.95
N LYS A 154 -14.25 12.88 13.13
CA LYS A 154 -14.64 13.74 14.26
C LYS A 154 -14.56 15.22 13.88
N ARG A 155 -13.46 15.65 13.25
CA ARG A 155 -13.30 17.03 12.76
C ARG A 155 -14.34 17.43 11.72
N GLY A 156 -14.69 16.52 10.81
CA GLY A 156 -15.74 16.76 9.82
C GLY A 156 -17.13 16.95 10.44
N LEU A 157 -17.46 16.13 11.46
CA LEU A 157 -18.72 16.25 12.20
C LEU A 157 -18.81 17.56 13.01
N ASP A 158 -17.71 17.96 13.64
CA ASP A 158 -17.65 19.19 14.42
C ASP A 158 -17.83 20.44 13.53
N GLN A 159 -17.28 20.46 12.30
CA GLN A 159 -17.50 21.55 11.34
C GLN A 159 -18.96 21.67 10.88
N VAL A 160 -19.66 20.55 10.68
CA VAL A 160 -21.09 20.57 10.32
C VAL A 160 -21.94 21.12 11.46
N ARG A 161 -21.57 20.83 12.70
CA ARG A 161 -22.28 21.29 13.90
C ARG A 161 -22.09 22.79 14.16
N ASP A 162 -20.91 23.33 13.85
CA ASP A 162 -20.57 24.75 14.06
C ASP A 162 -21.23 25.67 13.01
N HIS A 163 -21.56 25.15 11.83
CA HIS A 163 -22.28 25.88 10.77
C HIS A 163 -23.81 25.92 10.91
N GLY A 164 -24.36 25.52 12.06
CA GLY A 164 -25.73 25.92 12.47
C GLY A 164 -26.89 25.35 11.64
N LEU A 165 -26.73 24.19 10.98
CA LEU A 165 -27.88 23.50 10.37
C LEU A 165 -28.75 22.86 11.46
N PRO A 166 -30.02 23.28 11.62
CA PRO A 166 -30.88 22.75 12.67
C PRO A 166 -31.41 21.37 12.27
N GLY A 167 -31.21 20.38 13.13
CA GLY A 167 -32.02 19.17 13.16
C GLY A 167 -31.68 18.08 12.13
N VAL A 168 -30.41 17.75 11.93
CA VAL A 168 -30.12 16.38 11.48
C VAL A 168 -30.13 15.51 12.73
N ASP A 169 -31.26 14.83 12.94
CA ASP A 169 -31.38 13.75 13.91
C ASP A 169 -30.12 12.89 13.86
N SER A 170 -29.53 12.63 15.02
CA SER A 170 -28.43 11.69 15.19
C SER A 170 -28.68 10.46 14.32
N PRO A 171 -27.76 10.06 13.43
CA PRO A 171 -27.94 8.84 12.66
C PRO A 171 -27.87 7.65 13.64
N SER A 172 -29.05 7.27 14.13
CA SER A 172 -29.33 5.98 14.75
C SER A 172 -29.45 4.97 13.62
N ASN A 173 -28.65 3.91 13.72
CA ASN A 173 -28.63 2.70 12.90
C ASN A 173 -27.91 2.80 11.54
N GLY A 174 -26.58 2.72 11.64
CA GLY A 174 -25.66 2.43 10.53
C GLY A 174 -24.21 2.36 11.00
N ASP A 175 -23.97 1.73 12.16
CA ASP A 175 -22.68 1.69 12.86
C ASP A 175 -21.66 0.73 12.19
N THR A 176 -21.69 0.64 10.86
CA THR A 176 -20.85 -0.28 10.07
C THR A 176 -19.64 0.41 9.42
N THR A 177 -19.54 1.74 9.42
CA THR A 177 -18.67 2.46 8.47
C THR A 177 -17.34 3.04 8.99
N VAL A 178 -16.84 2.61 10.16
CA VAL A 178 -15.48 2.97 10.63
C VAL A 178 -14.80 1.81 11.36
N SER A 179 -15.57 0.89 11.95
CA SER A 179 -15.00 -0.29 12.61
C SER A 179 -14.08 -1.03 11.65
N SER A 180 -14.52 -1.34 10.41
CA SER A 180 -13.74 -2.16 9.48
C SER A 180 -12.49 -1.52 8.86
N ILE A 181 -12.00 -0.38 9.37
CA ILE A 181 -10.83 0.29 8.81
C ILE A 181 -9.57 -0.43 9.27
N TYR A 182 -8.94 -1.14 8.34
CA TYR A 182 -7.77 -1.99 8.57
C TYR A 182 -8.01 -3.21 9.49
N ASP A 183 -9.24 -3.46 9.95
CA ASP A 183 -9.56 -4.62 10.81
C ASP A 183 -9.16 -5.94 10.15
N GLY A 184 -9.48 -6.11 8.86
CA GLY A 184 -9.13 -7.34 8.13
C GLY A 184 -7.63 -7.57 8.06
N ALA A 185 -6.83 -6.53 7.82
CA ALA A 185 -5.38 -6.62 7.83
C ALA A 185 -4.79 -6.79 9.24
N LEU A 186 -5.40 -6.18 10.27
CA LEU A 186 -4.97 -6.31 11.66
C LEU A 186 -5.22 -7.71 12.21
N ASP A 187 -6.37 -8.32 11.92
CA ASP A 187 -6.74 -9.67 12.33
C ASP A 187 -5.76 -10.73 11.78
N MET A 188 -5.13 -10.47 10.63
CA MET A 188 -4.13 -11.35 10.02
C MET A 188 -2.74 -11.30 10.69
N LEU A 189 -2.53 -10.35 11.61
CA LEU A 189 -1.25 -10.16 12.30
C LEU A 189 -1.23 -10.78 13.70
N ASP A 190 -2.37 -11.25 14.21
CA ASP A 190 -2.53 -11.98 15.48
C ASP A 190 -2.28 -13.48 15.31
#